data_AF-A0A3C1X9H9-F1
#
_entry.id   AF-A0A3C1X9H9-F1
#
_cell.length_a   1.000
_cell.length_b   1.000
_cell.length_c   1.000
_cell.angle_alpha   90.00
_cell.angle_beta   90.00
_cell.angle_gamma   90.00
#
_symmetry.space_group_name_H-M   'P 1'
#
loop_
_entity.id
_entity.type
_entity.pdbx_description
1 polymer ?
#
loop_
_entity_poly.entity_id
_entity_poly.type
_entity_poly.pdbx_seq_one_letter_code
_entity_poly.pdbx_strand_id
1 'polypeptide(L)'
;MVMAVKTLLFVCVENSNRSQMAEAFARMHGGAEIQAFSAGSRPSGRINPKAVQAMQERGYDLTTHDSKGLSEFNGKQVEAAVTMGCGDECPLVDAKLRVDWKIPDPREMPPEEFRQVRDLIETKVLELLQQLQS
;
A
#
# COMPACT_ATOMS: atom_id res chain seq x y z
N MET A 1 10.94 23.27 -13.65
CA MET A 1 9.52 22.88 -13.45
C MET A 1 9.53 21.93 -12.27
N VAL A 2 9.02 22.33 -11.10
CA VAL A 2 8.93 21.41 -9.96
C VAL A 2 7.80 20.44 -10.29
N MET A 3 8.12 19.19 -10.57
CA MET A 3 7.08 18.17 -10.80
C MET A 3 6.31 18.00 -9.49
N ALA A 4 4.98 18.09 -9.56
CA ALA A 4 4.14 17.95 -8.39
C ALA A 4 4.22 16.51 -7.88
N VAL A 5 4.59 16.35 -6.60
CA VAL A 5 4.70 15.02 -5.98
C VAL A 5 3.31 14.40 -5.89
N LYS A 6 3.13 13.23 -6.50
CA LYS A 6 1.87 12.50 -6.51
C LYS A 6 1.75 11.65 -5.26
N THR A 7 0.72 11.91 -4.47
CA THR A 7 0.49 11.18 -3.23
C THR A 7 -0.36 9.94 -3.50
N LEU A 8 0.11 8.77 -3.06
CA LEU A 8 -0.60 7.49 -3.18
C LEU A 8 -0.98 6.97 -1.80
N LEU A 9 -2.20 6.48 -1.67
CA LEU A 9 -2.70 5.87 -0.43
C LEU A 9 -3.11 4.42 -0.68
N PHE A 10 -2.48 3.50 0.05
CA PHE A 10 -2.80 2.07 0.01
C PHE A 10 -3.60 1.68 1.25
N VAL A 11 -4.78 1.09 1.06
CA VAL A 11 -5.71 0.81 2.14
C VAL A 11 -6.02 -0.68 2.19
N CYS A 12 -5.92 -1.27 3.37
CA CYS A 12 -6.47 -2.60 3.64
C CYS A 12 -7.19 -2.61 4.98
N VAL A 13 -7.66 -3.77 5.44
CA VAL A 13 -8.40 -3.85 6.71
C VAL A 13 -7.48 -3.53 7.90
N GLU A 14 -6.41 -4.31 8.11
CA GLU A 14 -5.57 -4.23 9.31
C GLU A 14 -4.33 -3.34 9.18
N ASN A 15 -4.02 -2.87 7.97
CA ASN A 15 -2.76 -2.16 7.68
C ASN A 15 -1.50 -2.88 8.19
N SER A 16 -1.50 -4.21 8.06
CA SER A 16 -0.47 -5.09 8.61
C SER A 16 0.31 -5.87 7.56
N ASN A 17 -0.28 -6.05 6.37
CA ASN A 17 0.23 -6.91 5.29
C ASN A 17 0.25 -6.15 3.95
N ARG A 18 -0.77 -6.37 3.10
CA ARG A 18 -0.83 -5.94 1.69
C ARG A 18 -0.55 -4.45 1.50
N SER A 19 -1.21 -3.58 2.28
CA SER A 19 -1.03 -2.13 2.12
C SER A 19 0.35 -1.65 2.56
N GLN A 20 1.00 -2.31 3.53
CA GLN A 20 2.37 -2.00 3.94
C GLN A 20 3.37 -2.38 2.83
N MET A 21 3.21 -3.58 2.25
CA MET A 21 4.03 -4.00 1.11
C MET A 21 3.84 -3.08 -0.09
N ALA A 22 2.60 -2.69 -0.40
CA ALA A 22 2.31 -1.79 -1.51
C ALA A 22 2.92 -0.39 -1.30
N GLU A 23 2.83 0.16 -0.09
CA GLU A 23 3.51 1.42 0.26
C GLU A 23 5.03 1.31 0.07
N ALA A 24 5.64 0.23 0.55
CA ALA A 24 7.07 0.01 0.39
C ALA A 24 7.48 -0.06 -1.07
N PHE A 25 6.80 -0.86 -1.90
CA PHE A 25 7.09 -0.94 -3.33
C PHE A 25 6.90 0.39 -4.04
N ALA A 26 5.88 1.16 -3.69
CA ALA A 26 5.64 2.46 -4.29
C ALA A 26 6.75 3.46 -3.94
N ARG A 27 7.30 3.39 -2.72
CA ARG A 27 8.48 4.18 -2.32
C ARG A 27 9.75 3.73 -3.03
N MET A 28 9.94 2.42 -3.20
CA MET A 28 11.11 1.87 -3.88
C MET A 28 11.14 2.26 -5.36
N HIS A 29 10.00 2.15 -6.05
CA HIS A 29 9.91 2.31 -7.49
C HIS A 29 9.50 3.73 -7.94
N GLY A 30 8.84 4.49 -7.06
CA GLY A 30 8.27 5.79 -7.39
C GLY A 30 9.25 6.98 -7.33
N GLY A 31 10.44 6.79 -6.77
CA GLY A 31 11.48 7.83 -6.72
C GLY A 31 11.02 9.11 -6.01
N ALA A 32 11.54 10.27 -6.44
CA ALA A 32 11.26 11.56 -5.81
C ALA A 32 9.88 12.16 -6.17
N GLU A 33 9.19 11.59 -7.16
CA GLU A 33 7.92 12.11 -7.67
C GLU A 33 6.69 11.49 -7.00
N ILE A 34 6.90 10.43 -6.21
CA ILE A 34 5.83 9.67 -5.58
C ILE A 34 5.98 9.71 -4.07
N GLN A 35 4.89 10.06 -3.39
CA GLN A 35 4.79 9.95 -1.95
C GLN A 35 3.74 8.91 -1.60
N ALA A 36 4.18 7.74 -1.14
CA ALA A 36 3.27 6.65 -0.80
C ALA A 36 3.05 6.51 0.70
N PHE A 37 1.79 6.25 1.04
CA PHE A 37 1.31 6.01 2.39
C PHE A 37 0.39 4.80 2.43
N SER A 38 0.25 4.17 3.59
CA SER A 38 -0.76 3.16 3.84
C SER A 38 -1.62 3.46 5.06
N ALA A 39 -2.83 2.88 5.06
CA ALA A 39 -3.78 2.99 6.15
C ALA A 39 -4.67 1.75 6.27
N GLY A 40 -5.34 1.65 7.43
CA GLY A 40 -6.25 0.57 7.79
C GLY A 40 -7.63 1.08 8.14
N SER A 41 -8.68 0.35 7.75
CA SER A 41 -10.03 0.59 8.30
C SER A 41 -10.13 0.15 9.76
N ARG A 42 -9.42 -0.92 10.13
CA ARG A 42 -9.30 -1.47 11.48
C ARG A 42 -7.84 -1.80 11.77
N PRO A 43 -6.96 -0.80 11.95
CA PRO A 43 -5.52 -1.02 12.08
C PRO A 43 -5.22 -1.94 13.26
N SER A 44 -4.36 -2.94 13.04
CA SER A 44 -3.92 -3.87 14.08
C SER A 44 -2.95 -3.22 15.08
N GLY A 45 -2.40 -2.05 14.76
CA GLY A 45 -1.36 -1.38 15.55
C GLY A 45 0.01 -2.04 15.46
N ARG A 46 0.17 -3.11 14.67
CA ARG A 46 1.44 -3.82 14.45
C ARG A 46 1.53 -4.37 13.04
N ILE A 47 2.71 -4.28 12.44
CA ILE A 47 3.00 -4.87 11.14
C ILE A 47 3.22 -6.37 11.28
N ASN A 48 2.74 -7.13 10.30
CA ASN A 48 2.87 -8.58 10.32
C ASN A 48 4.34 -8.99 10.14
N PRO A 49 4.91 -9.82 11.02
CA PRO A 49 6.28 -10.30 10.88
C PRO A 49 6.57 -11.00 9.54
N LYS A 50 5.57 -11.69 8.96
CA LYS A 50 5.71 -12.30 7.63
C LYS A 50 5.92 -11.26 6.53
N ALA A 51 5.20 -10.13 6.61
CA ALA A 51 5.37 -9.04 5.67
C ALA A 51 6.76 -8.40 5.81
N VAL A 52 7.22 -8.21 7.04
CA VAL A 52 8.59 -7.72 7.32
C VAL A 52 9.62 -8.65 6.69
N GLN A 53 9.53 -9.95 6.95
CA GLN A 53 10.45 -10.94 6.39
C GLN A 53 10.43 -10.94 4.85
N ALA A 54 9.24 -10.91 4.25
CA ALA A 54 9.09 -10.93 2.80
C ALA A 54 9.63 -9.66 2.12
N MET A 55 9.54 -8.50 2.77
CA MET A 55 10.10 -7.25 2.23
C MET A 55 11.60 -7.11 2.50
N GLN A 56 12.11 -7.67 3.60
CA GLN A 56 13.54 -7.77 3.85
C GLN A 56 14.25 -8.56 2.76
N GLU A 57 13.63 -9.63 2.21
CA GLU A 57 14.14 -10.34 1.03
C GLU A 57 14.28 -9.43 -0.21
N ARG A 58 13.52 -8.34 -0.29
CA ARG A 58 13.61 -7.31 -1.34
C ARG A 58 14.45 -6.10 -0.95
N GLY A 59 15.13 -6.16 0.21
CA GLY A 59 15.99 -5.08 0.71
C GLY A 59 15.23 -3.90 1.32
N TYR A 60 13.96 -4.07 1.69
CA TYR A 60 13.16 -3.02 2.33
C TYR A 60 12.79 -3.40 3.76
N ASP A 61 13.06 -2.49 4.70
CA ASP A 61 12.73 -2.70 6.10
C ASP A 61 11.35 -2.12 6.44
N LEU A 62 10.37 -3.01 6.62
CA LEU A 62 9.03 -2.61 7.08
C LEU A 62 8.96 -2.36 8.59
N THR A 63 9.99 -2.65 9.39
CA THR A 63 9.91 -2.43 10.86
C THR A 63 9.83 -0.96 11.24
N THR A 64 10.22 -0.06 10.33
CA THR A 64 10.13 1.39 10.51
C THR A 64 8.76 1.95 10.14
N HIS A 65 7.83 1.11 9.67
CA HIS A 65 6.48 1.50 9.37
C HIS A 65 5.56 1.28 10.58
N ASP A 66 4.42 1.97 10.58
CA ASP A 66 3.39 1.85 11.60
C ASP A 66 2.06 1.46 10.98
N SER A 67 1.28 0.67 11.72
CA SER A 67 -0.11 0.36 11.38
C SER A 67 -1.01 1.49 11.89
N LYS A 68 -1.58 2.27 10.96
CA LYS A 68 -2.36 3.48 11.25
C LYS A 68 -3.73 3.47 10.60
N GLY A 69 -4.65 4.22 11.20
CA GLY A 69 -6.03 4.32 10.74
C GLY A 69 -6.20 5.29 9.57
N LEU A 70 -7.28 5.14 8.82
CA LEU A 70 -7.67 6.08 7.76
C LEU A 70 -7.93 7.51 8.24
N SER A 71 -8.23 7.70 9.53
CA SER A 71 -8.50 9.01 10.13
C SER A 71 -7.37 10.03 9.91
N GLU A 72 -6.12 9.58 9.79
CA GLU A 72 -4.94 10.40 9.49
C GLU A 72 -4.97 11.04 8.08
N PHE A 73 -5.84 10.52 7.20
CA PHE A 73 -5.98 10.94 5.81
C PHE A 73 -7.33 11.60 5.51
N ASN A 74 -8.17 11.80 6.53
CA ASN A 74 -9.43 12.52 6.39
C ASN A 74 -9.16 13.96 5.90
N GLY A 75 -9.79 14.33 4.77
CA GLY A 75 -9.64 15.65 4.16
C GLY A 75 -8.29 15.89 3.47
N LYS A 76 -7.41 14.88 3.36
CA LYS A 76 -6.21 14.96 2.53
C LYS A 76 -6.56 14.55 1.10
N GLN A 77 -6.10 15.35 0.14
CA GLN A 77 -6.18 15.00 -1.26
C GLN A 77 -5.02 14.10 -1.65
N VAL A 78 -5.33 12.97 -2.27
CA VAL A 78 -4.36 12.03 -2.84
C VAL A 78 -4.60 11.86 -4.33
N GLU A 79 -3.53 11.57 -5.07
CA GLU A 79 -3.62 11.33 -6.51
C GLU A 79 -4.29 9.98 -6.78
N ALA A 80 -3.92 8.94 -6.03
CA ALA A 80 -4.57 7.64 -6.09
C ALA A 80 -4.82 7.04 -4.71
N ALA A 81 -6.00 6.44 -4.52
CA ALA A 81 -6.32 5.58 -3.39
C ALA A 81 -6.57 4.16 -3.89
N VAL A 82 -5.84 3.20 -3.32
CA VAL A 82 -5.88 1.79 -3.71
C VAL A 82 -6.42 0.96 -2.55
N THR A 83 -7.54 0.27 -2.76
CA THR A 83 -8.16 -0.60 -1.75
C THR A 83 -7.78 -2.07 -1.98
N MET A 84 -7.50 -2.79 -0.91
CA MET A 84 -7.10 -4.20 -0.92
C MET A 84 -7.88 -4.99 0.13
N GLY A 85 -9.15 -5.26 -0.16
CA GLY A 85 -10.02 -6.09 0.68
C GLY A 85 -10.81 -5.37 1.78
N CYS A 86 -10.76 -4.03 1.84
CA CYS A 86 -11.63 -3.23 2.72
C CYS A 86 -12.95 -2.79 2.04
N GLY A 87 -13.13 -3.08 0.75
CA GLY A 87 -14.34 -2.71 0.00
C GLY A 87 -14.63 -1.20 0.07
N ASP A 88 -15.91 -0.86 0.27
CA ASP A 88 -16.43 0.51 0.29
C ASP A 88 -16.28 1.21 1.66
N GLU A 89 -15.60 0.61 2.65
CA GLU A 89 -15.42 1.21 3.99
C GLU A 89 -14.49 2.44 4.00
N CYS A 90 -14.07 2.94 2.83
CA CYS A 90 -13.13 4.05 2.69
C CYS A 90 -13.72 5.29 1.98
N PRO A 91 -14.91 5.80 2.35
CA PRO A 91 -15.52 6.94 1.65
C PRO A 91 -14.79 8.27 1.90
N LEU A 92 -14.01 8.38 2.99
CA LEU A 92 -13.53 9.66 3.54
C LEU A 92 -12.25 10.22 2.90
N VAL A 93 -11.57 9.47 2.02
CA VAL A 93 -10.33 9.93 1.37
C VAL A 93 -10.67 10.62 0.05
N ASP A 94 -10.28 11.90 -0.09
CA ASP A 94 -10.41 12.63 -1.36
C ASP A 94 -9.31 12.14 -2.31
N ALA A 95 -9.68 11.28 -3.26
CA ALA A 95 -8.76 10.64 -4.19
C ALA A 95 -9.23 10.85 -5.62
N LYS A 96 -8.35 11.36 -6.49
CA LYS A 96 -8.67 11.56 -7.91
C LYS A 96 -8.84 10.25 -8.66
N LEU A 97 -7.96 9.28 -8.38
CA LEU A 97 -8.06 7.92 -8.88
C LEU A 97 -8.37 6.96 -7.72
N ARG A 98 -9.39 6.11 -7.88
CA ARG A 98 -9.69 5.03 -6.94
C ARG A 98 -9.56 3.69 -7.65
N VAL A 99 -8.76 2.79 -7.08
CA VAL A 99 -8.50 1.47 -7.65
C VAL A 99 -8.75 0.40 -6.60
N ASP A 100 -9.51 -0.63 -6.94
CA ASP A 100 -9.66 -1.81 -6.08
C ASP A 100 -8.80 -2.96 -6.60
N TRP A 101 -7.82 -3.36 -5.81
CA TRP A 101 -6.98 -4.52 -6.09
C TRP A 101 -7.51 -5.75 -5.37
N LYS A 102 -8.06 -6.67 -6.16
CA LYS A 102 -8.49 -7.99 -5.69
C LYS A 102 -7.28 -8.90 -5.45
N ILE A 103 -6.59 -8.66 -4.34
CA ILE A 103 -5.42 -9.43 -3.92
C ILE A 103 -5.82 -10.35 -2.76
N PRO A 104 -5.56 -11.66 -2.88
CA PRO A 104 -5.91 -12.63 -1.83
C PRO A 104 -5.21 -12.27 -0.52
N ASP A 105 -5.83 -12.62 0.61
CA ASP A 105 -5.24 -12.36 1.92
C ASP A 105 -4.11 -13.36 2.22
N PRO A 106 -2.86 -12.90 2.38
CA PRO A 106 -1.73 -13.80 2.57
C PRO A 106 -1.51 -14.21 4.03
N ARG A 107 -2.34 -13.79 4.99
CA ARG A 107 -2.11 -13.98 6.43
C ARG A 107 -1.90 -15.44 6.81
N GLU A 108 -2.74 -16.32 6.28
CA GLU A 108 -2.73 -17.76 6.56
C GLU A 108 -1.94 -18.57 5.52
N MET A 109 -1.44 -17.91 4.48
CA MET A 109 -0.67 -18.58 3.43
C MET A 109 0.72 -19.02 3.92
N PRO A 110 1.26 -20.11 3.34
CA PRO A 110 2.64 -20.51 3.54
C PRO A 110 3.60 -19.48 2.91
N PRO A 111 4.88 -19.48 3.31
CA PRO A 111 5.85 -18.46 2.87
C PRO A 111 6.01 -18.33 1.35
N GLU A 112 5.90 -19.43 0.60
CA GLU A 112 6.00 -19.41 -0.87
C GLU A 112 4.84 -18.66 -1.52
N GLU A 113 3.60 -18.96 -1.11
CA GLU A 113 2.40 -18.25 -1.58
C GLU A 113 2.41 -16.79 -1.10
N PHE A 114 2.91 -16.52 0.12
CA PHE A 114 3.07 -15.15 0.60
C PHE A 114 4.00 -14.34 -0.33
N ARG A 115 5.10 -14.93 -0.79
CA ARG A 115 6.01 -14.30 -1.76
C ARG A 115 5.32 -14.04 -3.09
N GLN A 116 4.48 -14.97 -3.57
CA GLN A 116 3.69 -14.73 -4.78
C GLN A 116 2.75 -13.54 -4.64
N VAL A 117 2.09 -13.39 -3.48
CA VAL A 117 1.25 -12.22 -3.19
C VAL A 117 2.08 -10.94 -3.12
N ARG A 118 3.25 -10.96 -2.49
CA ARG A 118 4.19 -9.83 -2.48
C ARG A 118 4.55 -9.41 -3.92
N ASP A 119 4.93 -10.37 -4.76
CA ASP A 119 5.37 -10.12 -6.13
C ASP A 119 4.22 -9.63 -7.02
N LEU A 120 2.99 -10.11 -6.75
CA LEU A 120 1.78 -9.59 -7.37
C LEU A 120 1.52 -8.13 -6.97
N ILE A 121 1.70 -7.78 -5.69
CA ILE A 121 1.56 -6.39 -5.21
C ILE A 121 2.58 -5.49 -5.89
N GLU A 122 3.84 -5.92 -5.99
CA GLU A 122 4.88 -5.18 -6.70
C GLU A 122 4.49 -4.90 -8.16
N THR A 123 4.05 -5.93 -8.88
CA THR A 123 3.59 -5.80 -10.27
C THR A 123 2.46 -4.77 -10.38
N LYS A 124 1.47 -4.85 -9.50
CA LYS A 124 0.33 -3.92 -9.47
C LYS A 124 0.74 -2.48 -9.15
N VAL A 125 1.71 -2.30 -8.26
CA VAL A 125 2.29 -0.99 -7.95
C VAL A 125 2.98 -0.42 -9.18
N LEU A 126 3.80 -1.20 -9.88
CA LEU A 126 4.48 -0.75 -11.09
C LEU A 126 3.49 -0.33 -12.18
N GLU A 127 2.42 -1.11 -12.39
CA GLU A 127 1.34 -0.76 -13.33
C GLU A 127 0.69 0.58 -12.96
N LEU A 128 0.39 0.80 -11.67
CA LEU A 128 -0.18 2.05 -11.19
C LEU A 128 0.76 3.24 -11.38
N LEU A 129 2.04 3.07 -11.06
CA LEU A 129 3.05 4.11 -11.24
C LEU A 129 3.17 4.51 -12.72
N GLN A 130 3.18 3.54 -13.62
CA GLN A 130 3.21 3.78 -15.06
C GLN A 130 1.95 4.53 -15.54
N GLN A 131 0.78 4.15 -15.04
CA GLN A 131 -0.48 4.82 -15.36
C GLN A 131 -0.47 6.28 -14.91
N LEU A 132 0.15 6.59 -13.77
CA LEU A 132 0.24 7.95 -13.24
C LEU A 132 1.31 8.79 -13.93
N GLN A 133 2.26 8.18 -14.62
CA GLN A 133 3.30 8.87 -15.38
C GLN A 133 2.87 9.23 -16.81
N SER A 134 1.77 8.66 -17.30
CA SER A 134 1.17 8.97 -18.61
C SER A 134 0.24 10.19 -18.53
#